data_AF-A0A0W4ZUY3-F1
#
_entry.id   AF-A0A0W4ZUY3-F1
#
_cell.length_a   1.000
_cell.length_b   1.000
_cell.length_c   1.000
_cell.angle_alpha   90.00
_cell.angle_beta   90.00
_cell.angle_gamma   90.00
#
_symmetry.space_group_name_H-M   'P 1'
#
loop_
_entity.id
_entity.type
_entity.pdbx_description
1 polymer ?
#
loop_
_entity_poly.entity_id
_entity_poly.type
_entity_poly.pdbx_seq_one_letter_code
_entity_poly.pdbx_strand_id
1 'polypeptide(L)'
;MNIDNQSFTNSSIVSDIISWIIWCSFQEYFILIFQKLFYQARKHFTGINEPLPHSTVFLKDKHKISFFLTLFYFIYKIHGIYRNFSENFYEILKVSPYDSKRKLKSQFRKIVLKVHPDKIVSGNKTEFIELQLIYHVLLNARQRFAYERFGPSSIEWSDGVSMFETLFKSIKSSIHFYGGIILIFLVSNLFKIKPYKKFWHFYGLGVCFTLEILSLVRSNPTFPFNYLFPRKLPFEFLDATHTFIRIFLLSWPNIEIILFKRKEVPDILTSSKKINHLSTLLLNESTDLLNMEYSCYANKSIVKDRIKEKIKEVLFKEKMLYNENVLKKS
;
A
#
# COMPACT_ATOMS: atom_id res chain seq x y z
N MET A 1 6.25 36.61 -15.27
CA MET A 1 5.99 35.23 -15.73
C MET A 1 5.64 34.33 -14.54
N ASN A 2 4.80 34.79 -13.59
CA ASN A 2 4.92 34.39 -12.18
C ASN A 2 3.60 34.11 -11.43
N ILE A 3 2.48 33.91 -12.13
CA ILE A 3 1.18 33.55 -11.51
C ILE A 3 0.64 32.23 -12.09
N ASP A 4 1.03 31.90 -13.33
CA ASP A 4 0.52 30.73 -14.04
C ASP A 4 1.18 29.42 -13.58
N ASN A 5 2.45 29.40 -13.16
CA ASN A 5 3.11 28.16 -12.73
C ASN A 5 2.63 27.64 -11.37
N GLN A 6 2.27 28.51 -10.43
CA GLN A 6 1.68 28.10 -9.13
C GLN A 6 0.23 27.61 -9.27
N SER A 7 -0.54 28.18 -10.21
CA SER A 7 -1.88 27.68 -10.51
C SER A 7 -1.83 26.37 -11.32
N PHE A 8 -0.85 26.19 -12.20
CA PHE A 8 -0.62 24.94 -12.95
C PHE A 8 -0.18 23.77 -12.07
N THR A 9 0.66 24.02 -11.06
CA THR A 9 1.12 22.99 -10.11
C THR A 9 0.03 22.60 -9.12
N ASN A 10 -0.77 23.55 -8.62
CA ASN A 10 -1.91 23.23 -7.76
C ASN A 10 -3.02 22.50 -8.53
N SER A 11 -3.29 22.88 -9.79
CA SER A 11 -4.28 22.19 -10.63
C SER A 11 -3.83 20.79 -11.02
N SER A 12 -2.53 20.57 -11.29
CA SER A 12 -1.99 19.24 -11.55
C SER A 12 -2.06 18.33 -10.32
N ILE A 13 -1.69 18.83 -9.13
CA ILE A 13 -1.79 18.07 -7.87
C ILE A 13 -3.25 17.70 -7.57
N VAL A 14 -4.19 18.63 -7.71
CA VAL A 14 -5.62 18.35 -7.53
C VAL A 14 -6.11 17.33 -8.55
N SER A 15 -5.70 17.45 -9.82
CA SER A 15 -6.04 16.48 -10.86
C SER A 15 -5.48 15.08 -10.58
N ASP A 16 -4.27 14.99 -10.03
CA ASP A 16 -3.63 13.73 -9.65
C ASP A 16 -4.31 13.08 -8.45
N ILE A 17 -4.75 13.88 -7.48
CA ILE A 17 -5.53 13.42 -6.32
C ILE A 17 -6.90 12.91 -6.79
N ILE A 18 -7.59 13.66 -7.65
CA ILE A 18 -8.89 13.25 -8.21
C ILE A 18 -8.73 11.97 -9.04
N SER A 19 -7.71 11.90 -9.90
CA SER A 19 -7.38 10.71 -10.68
C SER A 19 -7.10 9.51 -9.79
N TRP A 20 -6.38 9.70 -8.67
CA TRP A 20 -6.12 8.66 -7.69
C TRP A 20 -7.38 8.21 -6.94
N ILE A 21 -8.27 9.14 -6.55
CA ILE A 21 -9.56 8.83 -5.91
C ILE A 21 -10.47 8.05 -6.86
N ILE A 22 -10.53 8.46 -8.12
CA ILE A 22 -11.23 7.73 -9.20
C ILE A 22 -10.63 6.32 -9.32
N TRP A 23 -9.30 6.20 -9.39
CA TRP A 23 -8.66 4.89 -9.46
C TRP A 23 -9.00 4.00 -8.25
N CYS A 24 -8.93 4.52 -7.03
CA CYS A 24 -9.29 3.78 -5.81
C CYS A 24 -10.75 3.31 -5.81
N SER A 25 -11.67 4.10 -6.38
CA SER A 25 -13.11 3.80 -6.40
C SER A 25 -13.46 2.80 -7.51
N PHE A 26 -12.83 2.92 -8.69
CA PHE A 26 -13.16 2.13 -9.87
C PHE A 26 -12.24 0.93 -10.11
N GLN A 27 -11.16 0.76 -9.34
CA GLN A 27 -10.22 -0.36 -9.50
C GLN A 27 -10.92 -1.72 -9.52
N GLU A 28 -11.89 -1.95 -8.63
CA GLU A 28 -12.61 -3.22 -8.58
C GLU A 28 -13.44 -3.48 -9.83
N TYR A 29 -14.00 -2.43 -10.42
CA TYR A 29 -14.74 -2.53 -11.67
C TYR A 29 -13.81 -2.90 -12.84
N PHE A 30 -12.63 -2.29 -12.92
CA PHE A 30 -11.63 -2.65 -13.92
C PHE A 30 -11.19 -4.10 -13.78
N ILE A 31 -10.91 -4.57 -12.56
CA ILE A 31 -10.53 -5.97 -12.32
C ILE A 31 -11.62 -6.93 -12.81
N LEU A 32 -12.90 -6.61 -12.57
CA LEU A 32 -14.02 -7.44 -13.04
C LEU A 32 -14.15 -7.45 -14.57
N ILE A 33 -13.92 -6.31 -15.23
CA ILE A 33 -13.90 -6.25 -16.70
C ILE A 33 -12.77 -7.12 -17.24
N PHE A 34 -11.55 -6.99 -16.72
CA PHE A 34 -10.42 -7.81 -17.15
C PHE A 34 -10.65 -9.29 -16.86
N GLN A 35 -11.32 -9.63 -15.76
CA GLN A 35 -11.70 -11.00 -15.45
C GLN A 35 -12.70 -11.57 -16.46
N LYS A 36 -13.72 -10.80 -16.87
CA LYS A 36 -14.66 -11.20 -17.93
C LYS A 36 -13.95 -11.38 -19.27
N LEU A 37 -13.08 -10.45 -19.65
CA LEU A 37 -12.29 -10.55 -20.89
C LEU A 37 -11.37 -11.78 -20.88
N PHE A 38 -10.74 -12.06 -19.74
CA PHE A 38 -9.91 -13.25 -19.57
C PHE A 38 -10.71 -14.55 -19.77
N TYR A 39 -11.92 -14.63 -19.20
CA TYR A 39 -12.77 -15.81 -19.37
C TYR A 39 -13.34 -15.94 -20.79
N GLN A 40 -13.71 -14.84 -21.44
CA GLN A 40 -14.11 -14.84 -22.85
C GLN A 40 -12.98 -15.34 -23.77
N ALA A 41 -11.75 -14.84 -23.57
CA ALA A 41 -10.58 -15.30 -24.31
C ALA A 41 -10.30 -16.79 -24.03
N ARG A 42 -10.35 -17.21 -22.77
CA ARG A 42 -10.16 -18.62 -22.39
C ARG A 42 -11.22 -19.54 -23.03
N LYS A 43 -12.48 -19.11 -23.07
CA LYS A 43 -13.56 -19.87 -23.73
C LYS A 43 -13.29 -20.01 -25.23
N HIS A 44 -12.81 -18.95 -25.88
CA HIS A 44 -12.48 -18.99 -27.31
C HIS A 44 -11.33 -19.96 -27.62
N PHE A 45 -10.27 -20.00 -26.81
CA PHE A 45 -9.09 -20.85 -27.07
C PHE A 45 -9.21 -22.29 -26.54
N THR A 46 -9.92 -22.52 -25.44
CA THR A 46 -9.93 -23.82 -24.73
C THR A 46 -11.31 -24.46 -24.61
N GLY A 47 -12.39 -23.75 -24.98
CA GLY A 47 -13.76 -24.27 -24.89
C GLY A 47 -14.30 -24.49 -23.47
N ILE A 48 -13.53 -24.16 -22.43
CA ILE A 48 -13.92 -24.34 -21.02
C ILE A 48 -14.86 -23.21 -20.60
N ASN A 49 -16.01 -23.58 -20.00
CA ASN A 49 -17.01 -22.63 -19.51
C ASN A 49 -16.53 -21.85 -18.27
N GLU A 50 -17.13 -20.68 -18.06
CA GLU A 50 -16.79 -19.80 -16.94
C GLU A 50 -17.14 -20.46 -15.60
N PRO A 51 -16.27 -20.35 -14.58
CA PRO A 51 -16.58 -20.87 -13.25
C PRO A 51 -17.73 -20.07 -12.63
N LEU A 52 -18.55 -20.72 -11.79
CA LEU A 52 -19.68 -20.05 -11.14
C LEU A 52 -19.25 -18.80 -10.37
N PRO A 53 -20.03 -17.70 -10.43
CA PRO A 53 -19.78 -16.51 -9.63
C PRO A 53 -19.77 -16.91 -8.15
N HIS A 54 -18.76 -16.44 -7.41
CA HIS A 54 -18.46 -16.79 -6.01
C HIS A 54 -17.82 -18.17 -5.75
N SER A 55 -17.48 -18.95 -6.78
CA SER A 55 -16.63 -20.12 -6.59
C SER A 55 -15.23 -19.72 -6.10
N THR A 56 -14.56 -20.63 -5.36
CA THR A 56 -13.19 -20.38 -4.86
C THR A 56 -12.18 -20.17 -6.00
N VAL A 57 -12.46 -20.71 -7.18
CA VAL A 57 -11.66 -20.54 -8.40
C VAL A 57 -11.82 -19.12 -8.95
N PHE A 58 -13.06 -18.62 -9.06
CA PHE A 58 -13.35 -17.26 -9.52
C PHE A 58 -12.64 -16.20 -8.67
N LEU A 59 -12.63 -16.37 -7.34
CA LEU A 59 -11.93 -15.45 -6.43
C LEU A 59 -10.41 -15.53 -6.59
N LYS A 60 -9.84 -16.74 -6.71
CA LYS A 60 -8.39 -16.91 -6.94
C LYS A 60 -7.94 -16.26 -8.24
N ASP A 61 -8.71 -16.43 -9.31
CA ASP A 61 -8.41 -15.82 -10.61
C ASP A 61 -8.50 -14.30 -10.54
N LYS A 62 -9.52 -13.75 -9.86
CA LYS A 62 -9.64 -12.30 -9.61
C LYS A 62 -8.37 -11.73 -8.97
N HIS A 63 -7.86 -12.38 -7.93
CA HIS A 63 -6.66 -11.91 -7.23
C HIS A 63 -5.39 -12.02 -8.11
N LYS A 64 -5.23 -13.10 -8.86
CA LYS A 64 -4.11 -13.24 -9.81
C LYS A 64 -4.12 -12.14 -10.86
N ILE A 65 -5.29 -11.88 -11.47
CA ILE A 65 -5.45 -10.82 -12.48
C ILE A 65 -5.14 -9.46 -11.85
N SER A 66 -5.65 -9.19 -10.65
CA SER A 66 -5.35 -7.95 -9.92
C SER A 66 -3.85 -7.77 -9.65
N PHE A 67 -3.13 -8.86 -9.34
CA PHE A 67 -1.69 -8.82 -9.12
C PHE A 67 -0.96 -8.45 -10.42
N PHE A 68 -1.26 -9.13 -11.53
CA PHE A 68 -0.65 -8.84 -12.83
C PHE A 68 -0.95 -7.41 -13.29
N LEU A 69 -2.18 -6.94 -13.12
CA LEU A 69 -2.56 -5.58 -13.50
C LEU A 69 -1.82 -4.53 -12.67
N THR A 70 -1.65 -4.76 -11.37
CA THR A 70 -0.84 -3.86 -10.52
C THR A 70 0.62 -3.88 -10.96
N LEU A 71 1.19 -5.06 -11.22
CA LEU A 71 2.58 -5.19 -11.65
C LEU A 71 2.83 -4.44 -12.96
N PHE A 72 1.93 -4.58 -13.93
CA PHE A 72 1.99 -3.84 -15.19
C PHE A 72 1.88 -2.33 -14.97
N TYR A 73 0.95 -1.87 -14.12
CA TYR A 73 0.81 -0.46 -13.76
C TYR A 73 2.06 0.08 -13.06
N PHE A 74 2.68 -0.71 -12.18
CA PHE A 74 3.92 -0.37 -11.51
C PHE A 74 5.06 -0.18 -12.51
N ILE A 75 5.21 -1.10 -13.47
CA ILE A 75 6.19 -0.98 -14.54
C ILE A 75 5.92 0.27 -15.39
N TYR A 76 4.66 0.52 -15.78
CA TYR A 76 4.27 1.71 -16.52
C TYR A 76 4.63 3.00 -15.76
N LYS A 77 4.39 3.04 -14.44
CA LYS A 77 4.72 4.19 -13.61
C LYS A 77 6.23 4.36 -13.44
N ILE A 78 6.99 3.29 -13.21
CA ILE A 78 8.46 3.36 -13.21
C ILE A 78 8.96 3.90 -14.54
N HIS A 79 8.48 3.36 -15.66
CA HIS A 79 8.88 3.83 -16.99
C HIS A 79 8.46 5.30 -17.23
N GLY A 80 7.31 5.72 -16.72
CA GLY A 80 6.88 7.12 -16.75
C GLY A 80 7.81 8.02 -15.95
N ILE A 81 8.18 7.61 -14.74
CA ILE A 81 9.15 8.29 -13.88
C ILE A 81 10.48 8.46 -14.64
N TYR A 82 11.02 7.40 -15.24
CA TYR A 82 12.25 7.48 -16.04
C TYR A 82 12.19 8.44 -17.23
N ARG A 83 11.03 8.53 -17.91
CA ARG A 83 10.83 9.44 -19.05
C ARG A 83 10.62 10.90 -18.65
N ASN A 84 9.96 11.13 -17.52
CA ASN A 84 9.56 12.46 -17.09
C ASN A 84 10.67 13.22 -16.37
N PHE A 85 11.83 12.60 -16.12
CA PHE A 85 12.96 13.30 -15.55
C PHE A 85 13.56 14.26 -16.57
N SER A 86 13.30 15.55 -16.36
CA SER A 86 14.07 16.64 -16.97
C SER A 86 15.53 16.58 -16.52
N GLU A 87 16.46 17.04 -17.37
CA GLU A 87 17.88 17.07 -17.02
C GLU A 87 18.13 17.86 -15.73
N ASN A 88 18.82 17.24 -14.78
CA ASN A 88 19.17 17.89 -13.53
C ASN A 88 20.27 18.94 -13.74
N PHE A 89 20.35 19.97 -12.89
CA PHE A 89 21.39 21.01 -12.95
C PHE A 89 22.81 20.44 -12.90
N TYR A 90 22.98 19.35 -12.17
CA TYR A 90 24.20 18.56 -12.11
C TYR A 90 24.50 17.83 -13.42
N GLU A 91 23.47 17.29 -14.08
CA GLU A 91 23.59 16.60 -15.37
C GLU A 91 23.93 17.60 -16.49
N ILE A 92 23.28 18.78 -16.50
CA ILE A 92 23.54 19.88 -17.44
C ILE A 92 25.00 20.34 -17.35
N LEU A 93 25.52 20.56 -16.13
CA LEU A 93 26.93 20.92 -15.92
C LEU A 93 27.91 19.74 -16.02
N LYS A 94 27.42 18.50 -16.16
CA LYS A 94 28.21 17.25 -16.16
C LYS A 94 29.07 17.09 -14.91
N VAL A 95 28.51 17.43 -13.76
CA VAL A 95 29.15 17.41 -12.44
C VAL A 95 28.34 16.52 -11.52
N SER A 96 29.00 15.76 -10.64
CA SER A 96 28.29 14.99 -9.61
C SER A 96 27.88 15.90 -8.44
N PRO A 97 26.73 15.67 -7.77
CA PRO A 97 26.42 16.39 -6.52
C PRO A 97 27.51 16.26 -5.45
N TYR A 98 28.36 15.23 -5.52
CA TYR A 98 29.48 14.99 -4.60
C TYR A 98 30.79 15.69 -5.02
N ASP A 99 30.83 16.31 -6.20
CA ASP A 99 32.04 16.96 -6.67
C ASP A 99 32.35 18.25 -5.90
N SER A 100 33.64 18.55 -5.75
CA SER A 100 34.08 19.78 -5.07
C SER A 100 33.67 21.04 -5.84
N LYS A 101 33.52 22.16 -5.12
CA LYS A 101 33.26 23.49 -5.71
C LYS A 101 34.30 23.89 -6.77
N ARG A 102 35.54 23.41 -6.65
CA ARG A 102 36.60 23.64 -7.65
C ARG A 102 36.27 22.96 -8.99
N LYS A 103 35.78 21.73 -8.96
CA LYS A 103 35.37 20.97 -10.15
C LYS A 103 34.13 21.57 -10.81
N LEU A 104 33.16 22.02 -10.00
CA LEU A 104 32.00 22.79 -10.48
C LEU A 104 32.45 24.03 -11.28
N LYS A 105 33.32 24.87 -10.70
CA LYS A 105 33.84 26.08 -11.35
C LYS A 105 34.63 25.77 -12.62
N SER A 106 35.41 24.69 -12.62
CA SER A 106 36.19 24.27 -13.80
C SER A 106 35.27 23.84 -14.95
N GLN A 107 34.25 23.01 -14.68
CA GLN A 107 33.32 22.55 -15.71
C GLN A 107 32.45 23.70 -16.24
N PHE A 108 31.97 24.58 -15.36
CA PHE A 108 31.24 25.78 -15.78
C PHE A 108 32.06 26.62 -16.77
N ARG A 109 33.33 26.91 -16.47
CA ARG A 109 34.22 27.63 -17.40
C ARG A 109 34.35 26.94 -18.76
N LYS A 110 34.49 25.60 -18.77
CA LYS A 110 34.57 24.82 -20.02
C LYS A 110 33.31 24.90 -20.86
N ILE A 111 32.13 24.90 -20.23
CA ILE A 111 30.84 24.98 -20.92
C ILE A 111 30.60 26.41 -21.42
N VAL A 112 30.85 27.41 -20.58
CA VAL A 112 30.73 28.83 -20.93
C VAL A 112 31.60 29.20 -22.14
N LEU A 113 32.83 28.69 -22.22
CA LEU A 113 33.72 28.95 -23.38
C LEU A 113 33.16 28.41 -24.71
N LYS A 114 32.26 27.42 -24.66
CA LYS A 114 31.57 26.86 -25.83
C LYS A 114 30.32 27.63 -26.20
N VAL A 115 29.56 28.10 -25.20
CA VAL A 115 28.23 28.73 -25.36
C VAL A 115 28.30 30.27 -25.36
N HIS A 116 29.49 30.86 -25.23
CA HIS A 116 29.65 32.31 -25.12
C HIS A 116 29.01 33.05 -26.32
N PRO A 117 28.17 34.07 -26.09
CA PRO A 117 27.40 34.73 -27.15
C PRO A 117 28.29 35.39 -28.22
N ASP A 118 29.51 35.78 -27.86
CA ASP A 118 30.49 36.37 -28.77
C ASP A 118 31.06 35.37 -29.81
N LYS A 119 31.00 34.06 -29.52
CA LYS A 119 31.50 33.02 -30.43
C LYS A 119 30.43 32.42 -31.33
N ILE A 120 29.15 32.67 -31.04
CA ILE A 120 28.04 32.06 -31.77
C ILE A 120 27.14 33.17 -32.30
N VAL A 121 27.33 33.50 -33.58
CA VAL A 121 26.56 34.52 -34.32
C VAL A 121 25.05 34.21 -34.35
N SER A 122 24.67 32.95 -34.11
CA SER A 122 23.29 32.43 -34.02
C SER A 122 22.98 31.78 -32.67
N GLY A 123 23.72 32.12 -31.61
CA GLY A 123 23.63 31.45 -30.32
C GLY A 123 22.34 31.78 -29.54
N ASN A 124 21.69 30.74 -29.02
CA ASN A 124 20.56 30.86 -28.10
C ASN A 124 21.01 31.57 -26.80
N LYS A 125 20.87 32.90 -26.76
CA LYS A 125 21.10 33.74 -25.57
C LYS A 125 20.40 33.19 -24.32
N THR A 126 19.29 32.49 -24.51
CA THR A 126 18.51 31.79 -23.50
C THR A 126 19.30 30.68 -22.79
N GLU A 127 20.02 29.82 -23.53
CA GLU A 127 20.83 28.73 -22.96
C GLU A 127 21.97 29.26 -22.08
N PHE A 128 22.57 30.37 -22.51
CA PHE A 128 23.62 31.02 -21.72
C PHE A 128 23.09 31.58 -20.39
N ILE A 129 21.93 32.24 -20.42
CA ILE A 129 21.26 32.75 -19.21
C ILE A 129 20.90 31.60 -18.27
N GLU A 130 20.38 30.50 -18.81
CA GLU A 130 20.05 29.30 -18.03
C GLU A 130 21.30 28.69 -17.38
N LEU A 131 22.40 28.52 -18.12
CA LEU A 131 23.66 28.02 -17.57
C LEU A 131 24.22 28.90 -16.45
N GLN A 132 24.11 30.23 -16.58
CA GLN A 132 24.50 31.16 -15.52
C GLN A 132 23.64 30.96 -14.28
N LEU A 133 22.32 30.88 -14.45
CA LEU A 133 21.37 30.65 -13.37
C LEU A 133 21.69 29.35 -12.63
N ILE A 134 21.90 28.26 -13.36
CA ILE A 134 22.26 26.95 -12.81
C ILE A 134 23.53 27.05 -11.95
N TYR A 135 24.57 27.71 -12.48
CA TYR A 135 25.82 27.88 -11.74
C TYR A 135 25.63 28.71 -10.47
N HIS A 136 24.85 29.79 -10.53
CA HIS A 136 24.55 30.63 -9.36
C HIS A 136 23.81 29.84 -8.26
N VAL A 137 22.79 29.07 -8.62
CA VAL A 137 22.03 28.22 -7.70
C VAL A 137 22.93 27.19 -7.02
N LEU A 138 23.80 26.52 -7.79
CA LEU A 138 24.68 25.48 -7.25
C LEU A 138 25.86 26.04 -6.43
N LEU A 139 26.27 27.28 -6.67
CA LEU A 139 27.35 27.94 -5.93
C LEU A 139 26.91 28.29 -4.50
N ASN A 140 25.67 28.76 -4.35
CA ASN A 140 25.08 29.17 -3.08
C ASN A 140 24.55 27.96 -2.32
N ALA A 141 25.08 27.71 -1.12
CA ALA A 141 24.71 26.53 -0.32
C ALA A 141 23.20 26.48 0.01
N ARG A 142 22.56 27.64 0.25
CA ARG A 142 21.13 27.71 0.59
C ARG A 142 20.22 27.42 -0.62
N GLN A 143 20.52 28.04 -1.76
CA GLN A 143 19.78 27.80 -3.00
C GLN A 143 19.97 26.37 -3.49
N ARG A 144 21.21 25.85 -3.44
CA ARG A 144 21.51 24.44 -3.71
C ARG A 144 20.69 23.50 -2.83
N PHE A 145 20.60 23.81 -1.53
CA PHE A 145 19.84 23.02 -0.57
C PHE A 145 18.32 23.03 -0.86
N ALA A 146 17.77 24.17 -1.29
CA ALA A 146 16.38 24.27 -1.73
C ALA A 146 16.14 23.49 -3.05
N TYR A 147 17.07 23.62 -3.99
CA TYR A 147 17.04 22.92 -5.28
C TYR A 147 17.05 21.41 -5.14
N GLU A 148 17.91 20.86 -4.28
CA GLU A 148 17.97 19.40 -4.06
C GLU A 148 16.63 18.82 -3.56
N ARG A 149 15.78 19.62 -2.89
CA ARG A 149 14.51 19.18 -2.27
C ARG A 149 13.25 19.49 -3.06
N PHE A 150 13.24 20.54 -3.86
CA PHE A 150 12.05 20.98 -4.60
C PHE A 150 12.30 21.13 -6.11
N GLY A 151 13.52 20.84 -6.58
CA GLY A 151 13.89 20.96 -7.97
C GLY A 151 13.87 22.41 -8.48
N PRO A 152 13.64 22.62 -9.79
CA PRO A 152 13.64 23.94 -10.41
C PRO A 152 12.61 24.92 -9.83
N SER A 153 11.50 24.42 -9.30
CA SER A 153 10.46 25.22 -8.64
C SER A 153 10.97 25.97 -7.40
N SER A 154 12.12 25.56 -6.84
CA SER A 154 12.76 26.24 -5.71
C SER A 154 13.32 27.61 -6.04
N ILE A 155 13.70 27.85 -7.30
CA ILE A 155 14.47 29.04 -7.69
C ILE A 155 13.67 30.32 -7.39
N GLU A 156 12.37 30.30 -7.63
CA GLU A 156 11.48 31.46 -7.46
C GLU A 156 11.38 31.96 -6.01
N TRP A 157 11.56 31.08 -5.02
CA TRP A 157 11.35 31.41 -3.60
C TRP A 157 12.55 31.14 -2.70
N SER A 158 13.63 30.53 -3.23
CA SER A 158 14.81 30.17 -2.43
C SER A 158 15.72 31.35 -2.06
N ASP A 159 15.48 32.52 -2.64
CA ASP A 159 16.24 33.73 -2.37
C ASP A 159 15.99 34.25 -0.95
N GLY A 160 17.06 34.34 -0.16
CA GLY A 160 17.03 34.84 1.22
C GLY A 160 16.54 33.84 2.28
N VAL A 161 15.98 32.70 1.88
CA VAL A 161 15.39 31.71 2.79
C VAL A 161 16.46 30.90 3.53
N SER A 162 16.21 30.60 4.81
CA SER A 162 17.11 29.79 5.63
C SER A 162 17.03 28.29 5.30
N MET A 163 18.09 27.54 5.62
CA MET A 163 18.08 26.06 5.50
C MET A 163 17.01 25.42 6.39
N PHE A 164 16.71 26.00 7.55
CA PHE A 164 15.67 25.48 8.43
C PHE A 164 14.26 25.71 7.86
N GLU A 165 14.02 26.86 7.25
CA GLU A 165 12.72 27.18 6.63
C GLU A 165 12.45 26.30 5.40
N THR A 166 13.47 26.06 4.58
CA THR A 166 13.40 25.10 3.46
C THR A 166 13.09 23.68 3.95
N LEU A 167 13.74 23.21 5.02
CA LEU A 167 13.43 21.91 5.64
C LEU A 167 12.00 21.86 6.19
N PHE A 168 11.59 22.89 6.92
CA PHE A 168 10.25 22.94 7.51
C PHE A 168 9.17 22.93 6.42
N LYS A 169 9.39 23.65 5.32
CA LYS A 169 8.52 23.62 4.14
C LYS A 169 8.44 22.21 3.54
N SER A 170 9.55 21.48 3.46
CA SER A 170 9.56 20.10 2.94
C SER A 170 8.78 19.15 3.85
N ILE A 171 9.06 19.21 5.16
CA ILE A 171 8.38 18.38 6.17
C ILE A 171 6.87 18.66 6.17
N LYS A 172 6.47 19.93 6.07
CA LYS A 172 5.07 20.33 5.98
C LYS A 172 4.39 19.71 4.76
N SER A 173 5.05 19.72 3.59
CA SER A 173 4.53 19.08 2.37
C SER A 173 4.33 17.58 2.55
N SER A 174 5.31 16.87 3.14
CA SER A 174 5.16 15.45 3.48
C SER A 174 3.97 15.22 4.42
N ILE A 175 3.85 16.00 5.50
CA ILE A 175 2.74 15.88 6.46
C ILE A 175 1.39 16.05 5.76
N HIS A 176 1.25 17.00 4.83
CA HIS A 176 0.00 17.15 4.07
C HIS A 176 -0.33 15.90 3.25
N PHE A 177 0.65 15.28 2.60
CA PHE A 177 0.46 14.06 1.83
C PHE A 177 0.02 12.88 2.71
N TYR A 178 0.79 12.54 3.75
CA TYR A 178 0.46 11.42 4.64
C TYR A 178 -0.81 11.69 5.47
N GLY A 179 -0.99 12.93 5.92
CA GLY A 179 -2.19 13.37 6.62
C GLY A 179 -3.44 13.21 5.76
N GLY A 180 -3.37 13.56 4.47
CA GLY A 180 -4.45 13.32 3.52
C GLY A 180 -4.80 11.83 3.38
N ILE A 181 -3.80 10.96 3.27
CA ILE A 181 -4.02 9.51 3.19
C ILE A 181 -4.68 8.97 4.47
N ILE A 182 -4.18 9.38 5.64
CA ILE A 182 -4.74 8.95 6.93
C ILE A 182 -6.18 9.45 7.08
N LEU A 183 -6.47 10.68 6.65
CA LEU A 183 -7.82 11.24 6.67
C LEU A 183 -8.76 10.46 5.75
N ILE A 184 -8.33 10.11 4.54
CA ILE A 184 -9.10 9.28 3.60
C ILE A 184 -9.38 7.90 4.20
N PHE A 185 -8.42 7.31 4.90
CA PHE A 185 -8.63 6.05 5.61
C PHE A 185 -9.60 6.17 6.78
N LEU A 186 -9.52 7.26 7.55
CA LEU A 186 -10.44 7.53 8.65
C LEU A 186 -11.87 7.69 8.12
N VAL A 187 -12.06 8.51 7.08
CA VAL A 187 -13.35 8.71 6.40
C VAL A 187 -13.89 7.38 5.85
N SER A 188 -13.07 6.61 5.15
CA SER A 188 -13.48 5.30 4.61
C SER A 188 -13.91 4.32 5.69
N ASN A 189 -13.28 4.37 6.87
CA ASN A 189 -13.64 3.56 8.04
C ASN A 189 -14.98 4.01 8.65
N LEU A 190 -15.27 5.32 8.69
CA LEU A 190 -16.56 5.85 9.15
C LEU A 190 -17.73 5.38 8.27
N PHE A 191 -17.54 5.41 6.95
CA PHE A 191 -18.57 4.98 5.99
C PHE A 191 -18.67 3.46 5.81
N LYS A 192 -17.82 2.66 6.49
CA LYS A 192 -17.76 1.18 6.37
C LYS A 192 -17.61 0.65 4.93
N ILE A 193 -17.23 1.49 3.97
CA ILE A 193 -17.15 1.13 2.54
C ILE A 193 -16.08 0.04 2.34
N LYS A 194 -14.96 0.12 3.07
CA LYS A 194 -13.94 -0.92 3.23
C LYS A 194 -13.19 -0.70 4.55
N PRO A 195 -13.36 -1.53 5.58
CA PRO A 195 -12.63 -1.34 6.84
C PRO A 195 -11.15 -1.69 6.65
N TYR A 196 -10.29 -0.69 6.43
CA TYR A 196 -8.83 -0.81 6.41
C TYR A 196 -8.29 -1.05 7.83
N LYS A 197 -8.70 -2.14 8.48
CA LYS A 197 -8.35 -2.48 9.87
C LYS A 197 -7.02 -3.21 10.00
N LYS A 198 -6.23 -3.28 8.92
CA LYS A 198 -5.06 -4.15 8.85
C LYS A 198 -3.80 -3.35 9.09
N PHE A 199 -3.09 -3.71 10.16
CA PHE A 199 -1.85 -3.12 10.67
C PHE A 199 -0.81 -2.81 9.58
N TRP A 200 -0.70 -3.65 8.55
CA TRP A 200 0.28 -3.52 7.48
C TRP A 200 0.20 -2.21 6.67
N HIS A 201 -0.99 -1.61 6.52
CA HIS A 201 -1.12 -0.34 5.79
C HIS A 201 -0.43 0.79 6.57
N PHE A 202 -0.63 0.84 7.88
CA PHE A 202 0.02 1.81 8.76
C PHE A 202 1.52 1.57 8.88
N TYR A 203 1.94 0.30 8.93
CA TYR A 203 3.36 -0.04 8.93
C TYR A 203 4.06 0.40 7.65
N GLY A 204 3.49 0.09 6.48
CA GLY A 204 4.03 0.52 5.19
C GLY A 204 4.13 2.05 5.07
N LEU A 205 3.09 2.76 5.49
CA LEU A 205 3.10 4.23 5.57
C LEU A 205 4.19 4.76 6.50
N GLY A 206 4.33 4.17 7.70
CA GLY A 206 5.35 4.56 8.66
C GLY A 206 6.77 4.37 8.11
N VAL A 207 7.05 3.21 7.51
CA VAL A 207 8.35 2.93 6.89
C VAL A 207 8.63 3.94 5.78
N CYS A 208 7.70 4.18 4.85
CA CYS A 208 7.91 5.16 3.79
C CYS A 208 8.08 6.59 4.31
N PHE A 209 7.30 7.00 5.32
CA PHE A 209 7.44 8.30 5.96
C PHE A 209 8.82 8.49 6.59
N THR A 210 9.31 7.47 7.31
CA THR A 210 10.66 7.54 7.91
C THR A 210 11.75 7.61 6.84
N LEU A 211 11.61 6.87 5.73
CA LEU A 211 12.55 6.93 4.60
C LEU A 211 12.51 8.29 3.90
N GLU A 212 11.33 8.92 3.78
CA GLU A 212 11.18 10.25 3.21
C GLU A 212 11.85 11.33 4.08
N ILE A 213 11.57 11.32 5.39
CA ILE A 213 12.23 12.25 6.32
C ILE A 213 13.75 12.06 6.31
N LEU A 214 14.23 10.81 6.25
CA LEU A 214 15.66 10.51 6.19
C LEU A 214 16.30 11.09 4.91
N SER A 215 15.62 10.97 3.77
CA SER A 215 16.06 11.55 2.49
C SER A 215 15.91 13.08 2.42
N LEU A 216 15.00 13.68 3.19
CA LEU A 216 14.87 15.14 3.28
C LEU A 216 15.96 15.76 4.15
N VAL A 217 16.35 15.09 5.23
CA VAL A 217 17.41 15.55 6.12
C VAL A 217 18.79 15.35 5.47
N ARG A 218 18.97 14.24 4.75
CA ARG A 218 20.25 13.89 4.12
C ARG A 218 20.33 14.33 2.66
N SER A 219 21.45 14.92 2.24
CA SER A 219 21.72 15.24 0.83
C SER A 219 22.02 14.02 -0.05
N ASN A 220 22.10 12.81 0.53
CA ASN A 220 22.55 11.60 -0.16
C ASN A 220 21.41 10.57 -0.21
N PRO A 221 21.20 9.90 -1.35
CA PRO A 221 20.17 8.88 -1.50
C PRO A 221 20.45 7.70 -0.56
N THR A 222 19.42 7.27 0.16
CA THR A 222 19.48 6.13 1.08
C THR A 222 19.20 4.82 0.35
N PHE A 223 19.73 3.71 0.89
CA PHE A 223 19.39 2.37 0.43
C PHE A 223 17.90 2.06 0.71
N PRO A 224 17.15 1.37 -0.17
CA PRO A 224 17.57 0.71 -1.42
C PRO A 224 17.52 1.60 -2.67
N PHE A 225 17.09 2.86 -2.54
CA PHE A 225 16.78 3.70 -3.70
C PHE A 225 18.01 4.18 -4.46
N ASN A 226 19.18 4.25 -3.82
CA ASN A 226 20.44 4.46 -4.54
C ASN A 226 20.72 3.37 -5.60
N TYR A 227 20.21 2.14 -5.40
CA TYR A 227 20.32 1.06 -6.38
C TYR A 227 19.27 1.18 -7.50
N LEU A 228 18.05 1.56 -7.14
CA LEU A 228 16.95 1.70 -8.10
C LEU A 228 17.04 2.95 -8.96
N PHE A 229 17.63 4.04 -8.44
CA PHE A 229 17.69 5.35 -9.07
C PHE A 229 19.09 5.97 -8.86
N PRO A 230 20.10 5.55 -9.64
CA PRO A 230 21.46 6.06 -9.48
C PRO A 230 21.52 7.55 -9.84
N ARG A 231 22.25 8.34 -9.02
CA ARG A 231 22.53 9.78 -9.21
C ARG A 231 21.31 10.72 -9.17
N LYS A 232 20.19 10.28 -8.60
CA LYS A 232 18.97 11.09 -8.50
C LYS A 232 18.91 11.95 -7.22
N LEU A 233 18.18 13.06 -7.32
CA LEU A 233 18.05 14.09 -6.29
C LEU A 233 16.93 13.75 -5.29
N PRO A 234 16.96 14.33 -4.06
CA PRO A 234 15.94 14.09 -3.04
C PRO A 234 14.50 14.39 -3.49
N PHE A 235 14.26 15.39 -4.33
CA PHE A 235 12.90 15.70 -4.83
C PHE A 235 12.35 14.61 -5.77
N GLU A 236 13.19 14.11 -6.68
CA GLU A 236 12.84 13.01 -7.59
C GLU A 236 12.52 11.73 -6.81
N PHE A 237 13.24 11.52 -5.71
CA PHE A 237 12.99 10.44 -4.78
C PHE A 237 11.61 10.57 -4.12
N LEU A 238 11.26 11.77 -3.65
CA LEU A 238 9.98 12.04 -2.97
C LEU A 238 8.79 11.69 -3.89
N ASP A 239 8.83 12.12 -5.15
CA ASP A 239 7.80 11.79 -6.14
C ASP A 239 7.68 10.27 -6.40
N ALA A 240 8.81 9.58 -6.48
CA ALA A 240 8.86 8.13 -6.63
C ALA A 240 8.27 7.42 -5.41
N THR A 241 8.58 7.87 -4.19
CA THR A 241 8.03 7.29 -2.95
C THR A 241 6.53 7.48 -2.84
N HIS A 242 6.02 8.68 -3.11
CA HIS A 242 4.58 8.96 -3.09
C HIS A 242 3.83 8.12 -4.13
N THR A 243 4.43 7.90 -5.30
CA THR A 243 3.89 7.01 -6.33
C THR A 243 3.90 5.55 -5.87
N PHE A 244 4.98 5.09 -5.24
CA PHE A 244 5.07 3.74 -4.68
C PHE A 244 4.02 3.51 -3.59
N ILE A 245 3.86 4.45 -2.66
CA ILE A 245 2.85 4.38 -1.59
C ILE A 245 1.45 4.29 -2.19
N ARG A 246 1.12 5.16 -3.16
CA ARG A 246 -0.20 5.14 -3.83
C ARG A 246 -0.50 3.77 -4.44
N ILE A 247 0.48 3.14 -5.10
CA ILE A 247 0.35 1.80 -5.69
C ILE A 247 0.27 0.72 -4.62
N PHE A 248 1.09 0.82 -3.58
CA PHE A 248 1.11 -0.09 -2.45
C PHE A 248 -0.25 -0.15 -1.77
N LEU A 249 -0.83 1.01 -1.42
CA LEU A 249 -2.14 1.09 -0.77
C LEU A 249 -3.27 0.54 -1.67
N LEU A 250 -3.18 0.79 -2.98
CA LEU A 250 -4.16 0.32 -3.96
C LEU A 250 -4.11 -1.21 -4.15
N SER A 251 -2.93 -1.81 -4.12
CA SER A 251 -2.75 -3.22 -4.44
C SER A 251 -2.77 -4.15 -3.23
N TRP A 252 -2.34 -3.65 -2.07
CA TRP A 252 -2.14 -4.47 -0.88
C TRP A 252 -3.36 -5.33 -0.48
N PRO A 253 -4.61 -4.82 -0.50
CA PRO A 253 -5.78 -5.65 -0.17
C PRO A 253 -5.93 -6.90 -1.03
N ASN A 254 -5.50 -6.84 -2.31
CA ASN A 254 -5.60 -7.94 -3.26
C ASN A 254 -4.42 -8.91 -3.13
N ILE A 255 -3.22 -8.39 -2.84
CA ILE A 255 -2.00 -9.18 -2.65
C ILE A 255 -2.07 -10.00 -1.36
N GLU A 256 -2.62 -9.42 -0.30
CA GLU A 256 -2.62 -10.04 1.02
C GLU A 256 -3.32 -11.40 1.04
N ILE A 257 -4.41 -11.56 0.29
CA ILE A 257 -5.17 -12.83 0.23
C ILE A 257 -4.34 -13.94 -0.44
N ILE A 258 -3.44 -13.56 -1.35
CA ILE A 258 -2.52 -14.50 -2.02
C ILE A 258 -1.36 -14.86 -1.08
N LEU A 259 -0.71 -13.87 -0.46
CA LEU A 259 0.47 -14.08 0.39
C LEU A 259 0.12 -14.73 1.72
N PHE A 260 -0.91 -14.22 2.38
CA PHE A 260 -1.45 -14.74 3.61
C PHE A 260 -2.75 -15.46 3.27
N LYS A 261 -2.63 -16.66 2.70
CA LYS A 261 -3.77 -17.57 2.57
C LYS A 261 -4.35 -17.72 3.97
N ARG A 262 -5.46 -17.01 4.23
CA ARG A 262 -6.13 -17.05 5.52
C ARG A 262 -6.45 -18.52 5.77
N LYS A 263 -5.71 -19.18 6.67
CA LYS A 263 -6.26 -20.33 7.36
C LYS A 263 -7.56 -19.79 7.91
N GLU A 264 -8.68 -20.36 7.49
CA GLU A 264 -9.95 -20.15 8.16
C GLU A 264 -9.67 -20.48 9.62
N VAL A 265 -9.37 -19.46 10.44
CA VAL A 265 -9.39 -19.61 11.87
C VAL A 265 -10.86 -19.86 12.11
N PRO A 266 -11.27 -21.09 12.47
CA PRO A 266 -12.67 -21.36 12.69
C PRO A 266 -13.13 -20.33 13.71
N ASP A 267 -14.15 -19.54 13.36
CA ASP A 267 -14.73 -18.57 14.29
C ASP A 267 -15.18 -19.39 15.50
N ILE A 268 -14.37 -19.37 16.57
CA ILE A 268 -14.51 -20.27 17.72
C ILE A 268 -15.93 -20.19 18.26
N LEU A 269 -16.52 -18.98 18.22
CA LEU A 269 -17.89 -18.71 18.60
C LEU A 269 -18.92 -19.41 17.70
N THR A 270 -18.74 -19.40 16.38
CA THR A 270 -19.67 -20.05 15.44
C THR A 270 -19.53 -21.57 15.46
N SER A 271 -18.30 -22.08 15.53
CA SER A 271 -18.02 -23.50 15.71
C SER A 271 -18.55 -23.99 17.04
N SER A 272 -18.37 -23.24 18.13
CA SER A 272 -18.95 -23.56 19.44
C SER A 272 -20.47 -23.57 19.42
N LYS A 273 -21.12 -22.59 18.77
CA LYS A 273 -22.58 -22.58 18.61
C LYS A 273 -23.08 -23.79 17.81
N LYS A 274 -22.39 -24.18 16.74
CA LYS A 274 -22.72 -25.37 15.95
C LYS A 274 -22.55 -26.66 16.77
N ILE A 275 -21.45 -26.78 17.52
CA ILE A 275 -21.18 -27.93 18.38
C ILE A 275 -22.24 -28.02 19.50
N ASN A 276 -22.57 -26.91 20.15
CA ASN A 276 -23.61 -26.89 21.18
C ASN A 276 -24.96 -27.27 20.60
N HIS A 277 -25.31 -26.77 19.41
CA HIS A 277 -26.57 -27.14 18.76
C HIS A 277 -26.62 -28.64 18.42
N LEU A 278 -25.54 -29.20 17.85
CA LEU A 278 -25.41 -30.63 17.60
C LEU A 278 -25.51 -31.45 18.90
N SER A 279 -24.85 -30.99 19.96
CA SER A 279 -24.93 -31.62 21.28
C SER A 279 -26.36 -31.63 21.82
N THR A 280 -27.12 -30.54 21.65
CA THR A 280 -28.53 -30.49 22.08
C THR A 280 -29.42 -31.40 21.24
N LEU A 281 -29.17 -31.51 19.94
CA LEU A 281 -29.92 -32.43 19.07
C LEU A 281 -29.68 -33.89 19.44
N LEU A 282 -28.40 -34.28 19.62
CA LEU A 282 -28.05 -35.63 20.06
C LEU A 282 -28.63 -35.97 21.43
N LEU A 283 -28.64 -35.00 22.35
CA LEU A 283 -29.23 -35.20 23.67
C LEU A 283 -30.74 -35.44 23.54
N ASN A 284 -31.45 -34.63 22.75
CA ASN A 284 -32.88 -34.82 22.49
C ASN A 284 -33.18 -36.18 21.84
N GLU A 285 -32.43 -36.55 20.81
CA GLU A 285 -32.59 -37.85 20.13
C GLU A 285 -32.34 -39.01 21.09
N SER A 286 -31.30 -38.92 21.93
CA SER A 286 -31.05 -39.93 22.97
C SER A 286 -32.16 -40.02 24.00
N THR A 287 -32.75 -38.89 24.41
CA THR A 287 -33.88 -38.88 25.34
C THR A 287 -35.14 -39.45 24.70
N ASP A 288 -35.37 -39.19 23.42
CA ASP A 288 -36.51 -39.73 22.68
C ASP A 288 -36.38 -41.24 22.48
N LEU A 289 -35.19 -41.73 22.14
CA LEU A 289 -34.91 -43.17 22.07
C LEU A 289 -35.12 -43.86 23.42
N LEU A 290 -34.60 -43.28 24.50
CA LEU A 290 -34.85 -43.78 25.85
C LEU A 290 -36.36 -43.80 26.16
N ASN A 291 -37.08 -42.72 25.87
CA ASN A 291 -38.52 -42.66 26.09
C ASN A 291 -39.28 -43.70 25.26
N MET A 292 -38.86 -43.99 24.03
CA MET A 292 -39.41 -45.06 23.21
C MET A 292 -39.16 -46.44 23.84
N GLU A 293 -37.94 -46.73 24.30
CA GLU A 293 -37.64 -47.98 25.01
C GLU A 293 -38.44 -48.12 26.32
N TYR A 294 -38.61 -47.01 27.06
CA TYR A 294 -39.37 -46.97 28.30
C TYR A 294 -40.88 -47.03 28.11
N SER A 295 -41.40 -46.71 26.93
CA SER A 295 -42.84 -46.76 26.65
C SER A 295 -43.43 -48.15 26.91
N CYS A 296 -42.66 -49.22 26.67
CA CYS A 296 -43.04 -50.61 26.96
C CYS A 296 -43.20 -50.90 28.46
N TYR A 297 -42.60 -50.08 29.34
CA TYR A 297 -42.62 -50.25 30.80
C TYR A 297 -43.52 -49.23 31.51
N ALA A 298 -44.12 -48.28 30.79
CA ALA A 298 -44.86 -47.14 31.35
C ALA A 298 -46.07 -47.53 32.24
N ASN A 299 -46.66 -48.72 32.04
CA ASN A 299 -47.82 -49.19 32.81
C ASN A 299 -47.49 -49.80 34.18
N LYS A 300 -46.21 -50.02 34.54
CA LYS A 300 -45.80 -50.61 35.83
C LYS A 300 -45.01 -49.60 36.67
N SER A 301 -45.68 -48.94 37.61
CA SER A 301 -45.09 -47.91 38.50
C SER A 301 -43.83 -48.37 39.23
N ILE A 302 -43.82 -49.61 39.75
CA ILE A 302 -42.71 -50.17 40.55
C ILE A 302 -41.45 -50.40 39.71
N VAL A 303 -41.60 -50.75 38.43
CA VAL A 303 -40.46 -51.03 37.53
C VAL A 303 -39.78 -49.73 37.12
N LYS A 304 -40.55 -48.65 36.93
CA LYS A 304 -40.05 -47.32 36.61
C LYS A 304 -39.11 -46.77 37.69
N ASP A 305 -39.49 -46.89 38.95
CA ASP A 305 -38.70 -46.35 40.07
C ASP A 305 -37.38 -47.11 40.25
N ARG A 306 -37.42 -48.45 40.16
CA ARG A 306 -36.20 -49.28 40.24
C ARG A 306 -35.22 -49.01 39.10
N ILE A 307 -35.71 -48.80 37.89
CA ILE A 307 -34.84 -48.46 36.76
C ILE A 307 -34.27 -47.04 36.92
N LYS A 308 -35.07 -46.07 37.37
CA LYS A 308 -34.61 -44.69 37.63
C LYS A 308 -33.51 -44.65 38.69
N GLU A 309 -33.61 -45.45 39.75
CA GLU A 309 -32.53 -45.61 40.74
C GLU A 309 -31.27 -46.20 40.11
N LYS A 310 -31.41 -47.25 39.31
CA LYS A 310 -30.26 -47.91 38.68
C LYS A 310 -29.54 -47.01 37.67
N ILE A 311 -30.27 -46.17 36.94
CA ILE A 311 -29.68 -45.14 36.05
C ILE A 311 -28.91 -44.10 36.88
N LYS A 312 -29.47 -43.63 38.00
CA LYS A 312 -28.77 -42.70 38.89
C LYS A 312 -27.47 -43.29 39.43
N GLU A 313 -27.48 -44.56 39.80
CA GLU A 313 -26.27 -45.27 40.25
C GLU A 313 -25.21 -45.34 39.14
N VAL A 314 -25.60 -45.71 37.92
CA VAL A 314 -24.67 -45.79 36.77
C VAL A 314 -24.08 -44.41 36.44
N LEU A 315 -24.93 -43.37 36.35
CA LEU A 315 -24.47 -42.00 36.10
C LEU A 315 -23.53 -41.49 37.19
N PHE A 316 -23.81 -41.81 38.46
CA PHE A 316 -22.94 -41.45 39.58
C PHE A 316 -21.58 -42.17 39.45
N LYS A 317 -21.59 -43.45 39.10
CA LYS A 317 -20.37 -44.25 38.91
C LYS A 317 -19.51 -43.73 37.76
N GLU A 318 -20.12 -43.40 36.61
CA GLU A 318 -19.40 -42.82 35.47
C GLU A 318 -18.81 -41.45 35.81
N LYS A 319 -19.55 -40.61 36.56
CA LYS A 319 -19.05 -39.30 36.98
C LYS A 319 -17.85 -39.41 37.93
N MET A 320 -17.85 -40.39 38.84
CA MET A 320 -16.71 -40.67 39.72
C MET A 320 -15.49 -41.16 38.91
N LEU A 321 -15.70 -42.08 37.97
CA LEU A 321 -14.66 -42.58 37.06
C LEU A 321 -14.05 -41.46 36.18
N TYR A 322 -14.89 -40.56 35.67
CA TYR A 322 -14.43 -39.41 34.90
C TYR A 322 -13.55 -38.49 35.76
N ASN A 323 -13.98 -38.17 36.97
CA ASN A 323 -13.21 -37.32 37.89
C ASN A 323 -11.87 -37.96 38.28
N GLU A 324 -11.83 -39.27 38.55
CA GLU A 324 -10.58 -39.98 38.81
C GLU A 324 -9.62 -39.97 37.61
N ASN A 325 -10.15 -40.11 36.40
CA ASN A 325 -9.35 -40.09 35.18
C ASN A 325 -8.82 -38.69 34.83
N VAL A 326 -9.55 -37.63 35.17
CA VAL A 326 -9.09 -36.24 35.03
C VAL A 326 -7.98 -35.95 36.05
N LEU A 327 -8.14 -36.37 37.30
CA LEU A 327 -7.13 -36.22 38.36
C LEU A 327 -5.83 -36.99 38.09
N LYS A 328 -5.88 -38.08 37.32
CA LYS A 328 -4.68 -38.82 36.87
C LYS A 328 -3.98 -38.21 35.65
N LYS A 329 -4.63 -37.29 34.93
CA LYS A 329 -4.09 -36.65 33.71
C LYS A 329 -3.60 -35.21 33.92
N SER A 330 -4.01 -34.56 35.02
CA SER A 330 -3.36 -33.37 35.57
C SER A 330 -2.13 -33.75 36.38
#